data_AF-A0A3D1EX19-F1
#
_entry.id   AF-A0A3D1EX19-F1
#
_cell.length_a   1.000
_cell.length_b   1.000
_cell.length_c   1.000
_cell.angle_alpha   90.00
_cell.angle_beta   90.00
_cell.angle_gamma   90.00
#
_symmetry.space_group_name_H-M   'P 1'
#
loop_
_entity.id
_entity.type
_entity.pdbx_description
1 polymer ?
#
loop_
_entity_poly.entity_id
_entity_poly.type
_entity_poly.pdbx_seq_one_letter_code
_entity_poly.pdbx_strand_id
1 'polypeptide(L)'
;TGSDKPHVITTWMDHNSVLRPFNALANSKDIEQTRIKCDPQTGLADPEDIKQAIRPNTVLIAVVHGSNVTGTVQPIAEIGKIAREQDIPFLVDAAQTIGHMPLDVEQANIDLLAFPGHKGLLGPLGT
;
A
#
# COMPACT_ATOMS: atom_id res chain seq x y z
N THR A 1 -4.02 24.74 -13.07
CA THR A 1 -3.04 24.06 -13.94
C THR A 1 -2.49 22.87 -13.17
N GLY A 2 -3.30 21.81 -13.05
CA GLY A 2 -2.89 20.58 -12.37
C GLY A 2 -1.92 19.82 -13.25
N SER A 3 -0.88 19.24 -12.67
CA SER A 3 0.06 18.38 -13.37
C SER A 3 -0.70 17.13 -13.86
N ASP A 4 -0.67 16.85 -15.17
CA ASP A 4 -1.29 15.66 -15.82
C ASP A 4 -0.64 14.33 -15.41
N LYS A 5 0.25 14.33 -14.41
CA LYS A 5 1.04 13.15 -14.05
C LYS A 5 0.22 12.21 -13.19
N PRO A 6 0.37 10.88 -13.36
CA PRO A 6 -0.25 9.92 -12.45
C PRO A 6 0.22 10.15 -11.02
N HIS A 7 -0.71 10.13 -10.07
CA HIS A 7 -0.43 10.28 -8.63
C HIS A 7 -0.62 8.93 -7.91
N VAL A 8 0.33 8.58 -7.03
CA VAL A 8 0.31 7.37 -6.23
C VAL A 8 0.34 7.72 -4.74
N ILE A 9 -0.48 7.02 -3.95
CA ILE A 9 -0.50 7.14 -2.49
C ILE A 9 0.17 5.92 -1.88
N THR A 10 1.14 6.15 -1.00
CA THR A 10 1.82 5.12 -0.20
C THR A 10 1.87 5.53 1.27
N THR A 11 2.41 4.71 2.16
CA THR A 11 2.60 5.02 3.59
C THR A 11 4.08 5.15 3.95
N TRP A 12 4.36 5.71 5.14
CA TRP A 12 5.72 5.73 5.71
C TRP A 12 6.17 4.37 6.25
N MET A 13 5.24 3.43 6.43
CA MET A 13 5.51 2.08 6.91
C MET A 13 5.84 1.09 5.80
N ASP A 14 5.68 1.48 4.54
CA ASP A 14 5.88 0.59 3.41
C ASP A 14 7.33 0.15 3.27
N HIS A 15 7.49 -1.13 2.92
CA HIS A 15 8.81 -1.71 2.71
C HIS A 15 9.53 -1.08 1.52
N ASN A 16 10.87 -1.13 1.53
CA ASN A 16 11.70 -0.60 0.44
C ASN A 16 11.39 -1.21 -0.93
N SER A 17 10.84 -2.43 -1.01
CA SER A 17 10.38 -3.02 -2.28
C SER A 17 9.21 -2.26 -2.90
N VAL A 18 8.34 -1.67 -2.08
CA VAL A 18 7.25 -0.79 -2.51
C VAL A 18 7.81 0.61 -2.79
N LEU A 19 8.58 1.17 -1.86
CA LEU A 19 9.01 2.57 -1.96
C LEU A 19 10.05 2.81 -3.06
N ARG A 20 11.03 1.92 -3.28
CA ARG A 20 12.11 2.19 -4.25
C ARG A 20 11.61 2.38 -5.69
N PRO A 21 10.70 1.54 -6.23
CA PRO A 21 10.12 1.77 -7.55
C PRO A 21 9.41 3.12 -7.66
N PHE A 22 8.51 3.44 -6.71
CA PHE A 22 7.78 4.71 -6.74
C PHE A 22 8.70 5.91 -6.56
N ASN A 23 9.75 5.81 -5.75
CA ASN A 23 10.74 6.87 -5.59
C ASN A 23 11.52 7.11 -6.88
N ALA A 24 11.89 6.05 -7.60
CA ALA A 24 12.58 6.16 -8.88
C ALA A 24 11.69 6.87 -9.93
N LEU A 25 10.40 6.53 -9.99
CA LEU A 25 9.41 7.17 -10.86
C LEU A 25 9.13 8.64 -10.45
N ALA A 26 9.07 8.92 -9.14
CA ALA A 26 8.90 10.29 -8.65
C ALA A 26 10.15 11.15 -8.95
N ASN A 27 11.35 10.58 -8.79
CA ASN A 27 12.63 11.27 -9.05
C ASN A 27 12.85 11.57 -10.54
N SER A 28 12.44 10.66 -11.43
CA SER A 28 12.39 10.88 -12.89
C SER A 28 11.26 11.82 -13.31
N LYS A 29 10.38 12.17 -12.36
CA LYS A 29 9.19 13.02 -12.55
C LYS A 29 8.14 12.38 -13.46
N ASP A 30 8.10 11.06 -13.53
CA ASP A 30 7.08 10.30 -14.27
C ASP A 30 5.76 10.20 -13.49
N ILE A 31 5.83 10.23 -12.15
CA ILE A 31 4.66 10.24 -11.27
C ILE A 31 4.78 11.31 -10.18
N GLU A 32 3.66 11.58 -9.52
CA GLU A 32 3.62 12.23 -8.21
C GLU A 32 3.39 11.17 -7.12
N GLN A 33 3.97 11.38 -5.94
CA GLN A 33 3.81 10.47 -4.80
C GLN A 33 3.41 11.26 -3.55
N THR A 34 2.33 10.84 -2.90
CA THR A 34 2.04 11.25 -1.52
C THR A 34 2.33 10.09 -0.58
N ARG A 35 3.07 10.35 0.49
CA ARG A 35 3.34 9.37 1.56
C ARG A 35 2.62 9.75 2.83
N ILE A 36 1.64 8.95 3.21
CA ILE A 36 0.84 9.14 4.41
C ILE A 36 1.70 8.84 5.64
N LYS A 37 1.78 9.81 6.54
CA LYS A 37 2.45 9.63 7.83
C LYS A 37 1.61 8.67 8.66
N CYS A 38 2.26 7.79 9.38
CA CYS A 38 1.60 6.89 10.31
C CYS A 38 1.69 7.44 11.73
N ASP A 39 0.73 7.05 12.57
CA ASP A 39 0.72 7.38 13.98
C ASP A 39 2.04 6.93 14.63
N PRO A 40 2.79 7.82 15.32
CA PRO A 40 4.11 7.47 15.85
C PRO A 40 4.12 6.41 16.96
N GLN A 41 2.98 6.17 17.63
CA GLN A 41 2.89 5.23 18.75
C GLN A 41 2.48 3.84 18.27
N THR A 42 1.52 3.77 17.35
CA THR A 42 0.91 2.53 16.85
C THR A 42 1.49 2.08 15.51
N GLY A 43 1.98 3.01 14.70
CA GLY A 43 2.42 2.78 13.33
C GLY A 43 1.27 2.67 12.33
N LEU A 44 0.03 2.98 12.71
CA LEU A 44 -1.14 2.88 11.82
C LEU A 44 -1.23 4.10 10.89
N ALA A 45 -1.50 3.87 9.61
CA ALA A 45 -1.97 4.90 8.71
C ALA A 45 -3.46 5.15 8.98
N ASP A 46 -3.87 6.41 9.11
CA ASP A 46 -5.28 6.78 9.20
C ASP A 46 -5.92 6.66 7.81
N PRO A 47 -6.97 5.82 7.63
CA PRO A 47 -7.71 5.75 6.37
C PRO A 47 -8.24 7.13 5.91
N GLU A 48 -8.58 8.02 6.83
CA GLU A 48 -9.08 9.35 6.49
C GLU A 48 -7.97 10.23 5.89
N ASP A 49 -6.72 10.11 6.35
CA ASP A 49 -5.58 10.80 5.73
C ASP A 49 -5.33 10.30 4.30
N ILE A 50 -5.55 9.00 4.04
CA ILE A 50 -5.50 8.45 2.68
C ILE A 50 -6.59 9.08 1.82
N LYS A 51 -7.83 9.12 2.33
CA LYS A 51 -8.97 9.71 1.62
C LYS A 51 -8.73 11.19 1.27
N GLN A 52 -8.17 11.97 2.20
CA GLN A 52 -7.86 13.38 1.99
C GLN A 52 -6.69 13.60 1.01
N ALA A 53 -5.79 12.63 0.87
CA ALA A 53 -4.69 12.70 -0.08
C ALA A 53 -5.10 12.38 -1.53
N ILE A 54 -6.32 11.88 -1.74
CA ILE A 54 -6.83 11.57 -3.09
C ILE A 54 -6.99 12.85 -3.91
N ARG A 55 -6.49 12.77 -5.13
CA ARG A 55 -6.53 13.81 -6.17
C ARG A 55 -7.20 13.26 -7.43
N PRO A 56 -7.72 14.11 -8.34
CA PRO A 56 -8.32 13.67 -9.60
C PRO A 56 -7.41 12.80 -10.49
N ASN A 57 -6.10 12.93 -10.35
CA ASN A 57 -5.08 12.16 -11.08
C ASN A 57 -4.52 10.96 -10.28
N THR A 58 -5.16 10.56 -9.17
CA THR A 58 -4.70 9.42 -8.36
C THR A 58 -5.03 8.12 -9.08
N VAL A 59 -4.01 7.32 -9.35
CA VAL A 59 -4.13 6.09 -10.15
C VAL A 59 -3.87 4.82 -9.34
N LEU A 60 -3.35 4.94 -8.11
CA LEU A 60 -3.01 3.79 -7.28
C LEU A 60 -2.90 4.19 -5.81
N ILE A 61 -3.46 3.35 -4.94
CA ILE A 61 -3.15 3.30 -3.51
C ILE A 61 -2.35 2.02 -3.27
N ALA A 62 -1.16 2.13 -2.70
CA ALA A 62 -0.30 0.99 -2.39
C ALA A 62 0.10 1.00 -0.92
N VAL A 63 -0.21 -0.07 -0.17
CA VAL A 63 0.00 -0.14 1.28
C VAL A 63 0.55 -1.51 1.69
N VAL A 64 1.53 -1.54 2.59
CA VAL A 64 1.96 -2.78 3.24
C VAL A 64 0.89 -3.27 4.22
N HIS A 65 0.51 -4.55 4.18
CA HIS A 65 -0.43 -5.11 5.15
C HIS A 65 0.19 -5.20 6.54
N GLY A 66 1.46 -5.62 6.64
CA GLY A 66 2.17 -5.73 7.91
C GLY A 66 3.61 -5.23 7.81
N SER A 67 3.99 -4.31 8.70
CA SER A 67 5.34 -3.77 8.79
C SER A 67 6.35 -4.86 9.16
N ASN A 68 7.42 -4.97 8.38
CA ASN A 68 8.53 -5.87 8.70
C ASN A 68 9.46 -5.34 9.82
N VAL A 69 9.24 -4.11 10.29
CA VAL A 69 10.05 -3.47 11.34
C VAL A 69 9.34 -3.50 12.68
N THR A 70 8.06 -3.12 12.70
CA THR A 70 7.27 -2.96 13.93
C THR A 70 6.23 -4.05 14.14
N GLY A 71 5.91 -4.82 13.09
CA GLY A 71 4.81 -5.79 13.11
C GLY A 71 3.41 -5.16 13.04
N THR A 72 3.31 -3.82 12.94
CA THR A 72 2.01 -3.14 12.83
C THR A 72 1.26 -3.62 11.59
N VAL A 73 0.01 -4.04 11.79
CA VAL A 73 -0.92 -4.44 10.73
C VAL A 73 -1.78 -3.23 10.33
N GLN A 74 -1.76 -2.87 9.06
CA GLN A 74 -2.51 -1.72 8.53
C GLN A 74 -4.01 -2.05 8.36
N PRO A 75 -4.90 -1.05 8.51
CA PRO A 75 -6.35 -1.21 8.38
C PRO A 75 -6.78 -1.32 6.90
N ILE A 76 -6.38 -2.41 6.24
CA ILE A 76 -6.54 -2.59 4.79
C ILE A 76 -8.02 -2.68 4.34
N ALA A 77 -8.93 -3.10 5.22
CA ALA A 77 -10.35 -3.21 4.86
C ALA A 77 -10.98 -1.81 4.72
N GLU A 78 -10.64 -0.91 5.64
CA GLU A 78 -11.06 0.49 5.63
C GLU A 78 -10.45 1.24 4.44
N ILE A 79 -9.15 1.02 4.18
CA ILE A 79 -8.44 1.63 3.04
C ILE A 79 -9.00 1.11 1.71
N GLY A 80 -9.22 -0.19 1.60
CA GLY A 80 -9.77 -0.80 0.40
C GLY A 80 -11.19 -0.34 0.09
N LYS A 81 -12.02 -0.10 1.12
CA LYS A 81 -13.33 0.53 0.94
C LYS A 81 -13.22 1.91 0.30
N ILE A 82 -12.29 2.75 0.79
CA ILE A 82 -12.04 4.08 0.21
C ILE A 82 -11.57 3.96 -1.25
N ALA A 83 -10.63 3.07 -1.52
CA ALA A 83 -10.12 2.83 -2.87
C ALA A 83 -11.24 2.43 -3.83
N ARG A 84 -12.09 1.48 -3.43
CA ARG A 84 -13.25 1.03 -4.21
C ARG A 84 -14.29 2.13 -4.42
N GLU A 85 -14.61 2.92 -3.40
CA GLU A 85 -15.55 4.05 -3.50
C GLU A 85 -15.06 5.14 -4.46
N GLN A 86 -13.75 5.27 -4.65
CA GLN A 86 -13.13 6.25 -5.53
C GLN A 86 -12.70 5.68 -6.89
N ASP A 87 -12.97 4.39 -7.15
CA ASP A 87 -12.54 3.67 -8.36
C ASP A 87 -11.02 3.73 -8.60
N ILE A 88 -10.25 3.62 -7.52
CA ILE A 88 -8.78 3.63 -7.54
C ILE A 88 -8.28 2.21 -7.24
N PRO A 89 -7.41 1.64 -8.10
CA PRO A 89 -6.77 0.35 -7.82
C PRO A 89 -6.07 0.31 -6.46
N PHE A 90 -6.27 -0.78 -5.72
CA PHE A 90 -5.65 -1.01 -4.42
C PHE A 90 -4.63 -2.15 -4.45
N LEU A 91 -3.36 -1.79 -4.24
CA LEU A 91 -2.25 -2.73 -4.11
C LEU A 91 -1.89 -2.95 -2.63
N VAL A 92 -1.84 -4.21 -2.22
CA VAL A 92 -1.40 -4.60 -0.88
C VAL A 92 -0.13 -5.44 -0.94
N ASP A 93 0.92 -5.01 -0.24
CA ASP A 93 2.11 -5.83 0.04
C ASP A 93 1.87 -6.65 1.32
N ALA A 94 1.57 -7.94 1.15
CA ALA A 94 1.29 -8.87 2.23
C ALA A 94 2.50 -9.75 2.59
N ALA A 95 3.73 -9.34 2.24
CA ALA A 95 4.90 -10.21 2.34
C ALA A 95 5.20 -10.73 3.77
N GLN A 96 4.78 -10.03 4.81
CA GLN A 96 4.99 -10.43 6.21
C GLN A 96 3.77 -11.08 6.86
N THR A 97 2.60 -11.00 6.22
CA THR A 97 1.33 -11.41 6.82
C THR A 97 0.75 -12.65 6.15
N ILE A 98 0.99 -12.83 4.85
CA ILE A 98 0.55 -14.02 4.13
C ILE A 98 1.16 -15.29 4.75
N GLY A 99 0.33 -16.31 4.99
CA GLY A 99 0.74 -17.54 5.67
C GLY A 99 0.88 -17.44 7.20
N HIS A 100 0.84 -16.23 7.77
CA HIS A 100 0.88 -16.00 9.22
C HIS A 100 -0.47 -15.60 9.80
N MET A 101 -1.31 -14.93 9.00
CA MET A 101 -2.66 -14.53 9.40
C MET A 101 -3.64 -14.63 8.24
N PRO A 102 -4.95 -14.79 8.52
CA PRO A 102 -5.98 -14.73 7.49
C PRO A 102 -5.97 -13.38 6.77
N LEU A 103 -6.12 -13.42 5.45
CA LEU A 103 -6.35 -12.26 4.60
C LEU A 103 -7.39 -12.66 3.56
N ASP A 104 -8.44 -11.85 3.44
CA ASP A 104 -9.49 -12.02 2.45
C ASP A 104 -9.42 -10.87 1.44
N VAL A 105 -9.06 -11.22 0.20
CA VAL A 105 -8.82 -10.27 -0.90
C VAL A 105 -10.12 -9.57 -1.31
N GLU A 106 -11.23 -10.31 -1.36
CA GLU A 106 -12.51 -9.78 -1.80
C GLU A 106 -13.09 -8.87 -0.72
N GLN A 107 -13.04 -9.32 0.54
CA GLN A 107 -13.53 -8.54 1.68
C GLN A 107 -12.79 -7.21 1.84
N ALA A 108 -11.47 -7.21 1.62
CA ALA A 108 -10.63 -6.02 1.74
C ALA A 108 -10.57 -5.19 0.44
N ASN A 109 -11.35 -5.53 -0.60
CA ASN A 109 -11.36 -4.83 -1.90
C ASN A 109 -9.96 -4.67 -2.52
N ILE A 110 -9.12 -5.69 -2.43
CA ILE A 110 -7.74 -5.66 -2.95
C ILE A 110 -7.78 -6.03 -4.44
N ASP A 111 -7.25 -5.15 -5.29
CA ASP A 111 -7.15 -5.41 -6.74
C ASP A 111 -5.81 -6.07 -7.10
N LEU A 112 -4.76 -5.77 -6.35
CA LEU A 112 -3.43 -6.33 -6.52
C LEU A 112 -2.87 -6.78 -5.17
N LEU A 113 -2.46 -8.04 -5.06
CA LEU A 113 -1.83 -8.59 -3.87
C LEU A 113 -0.40 -9.05 -4.20
N ALA A 114 0.59 -8.51 -3.50
CA ALA A 114 1.99 -8.88 -3.66
C ALA A 114 2.51 -9.62 -2.42
N PHE A 115 3.13 -10.77 -2.62
CA PHE A 115 3.80 -11.53 -1.56
C PHE A 115 4.81 -12.53 -2.15
N PRO A 116 5.87 -12.90 -1.40
CA PRO A 116 6.74 -14.01 -1.76
C PRO A 116 6.26 -15.34 -1.17
N GLY A 117 6.46 -16.43 -1.89
CA GLY A 117 6.24 -17.79 -1.40
C GLY A 117 7.20 -18.22 -0.29
N HIS A 118 8.46 -17.77 -0.32
CA HIS A 118 9.50 -18.27 0.60
C HIS A 118 9.49 -17.69 2.03
N LYS A 119 8.39 -17.03 2.45
CA LYS A 119 8.21 -16.51 3.82
C LYS A 119 7.18 -17.35 4.58
N GLY A 120 6.08 -16.74 5.03
CA GLY A 120 5.06 -17.43 5.83
C GLY A 120 4.39 -18.60 5.11
N LEU A 121 4.49 -18.67 3.79
CA LEU A 121 3.97 -19.78 2.98
C LEU A 121 4.95 -20.97 2.84
N LEU A 122 6.18 -20.84 3.35
CA LEU A 122 7.21 -21.90 3.33
C LEU A 122 7.50 -22.48 1.92
N GLY A 123 7.29 -21.66 0.89
CA GLY A 123 7.56 -22.01 -0.50
C GLY A 123 9.04 -21.94 -0.87
N PRO A 124 9.41 -22.36 -2.10
CA PRO A 124 10.78 -22.30 -2.58
C PRO A 124 11.31 -20.86 -2.71
N LEU A 125 12.61 -20.67 -2.56
CA LEU A 125 13.29 -19.40 -2.86
C LEU A 125 13.01 -18.97 -4.31
N GLY A 126 12.79 -17.66 -4.52
CA GLY A 126 12.48 -17.10 -5.84
C GLY A 126 11.00 -17.19 -6.26
N THR A 127 10.14 -17.61 -5.33
CA THR A 127 8.68 -17.50 -5.43
C THR A 127 8.16 -16.48 -4.45
#